data_AF-A0A8S3FZD6-F1
#
_entry.id   AF-A0A8S3FZD6-F1
#
_cell.length_a   1.000
_cell.length_b   1.000
_cell.length_c   1.000
_cell.angle_alpha   90.00
_cell.angle_beta   90.00
_cell.angle_gamma   90.00
#
_symmetry.space_group_name_H-M   'P 1'
#
loop_
_entity.id
_entity.type
_entity.pdbx_description
1 polymer ?
#
loop_
_entity_poly.entity_id
_entity_poly.type
_entity_poly.pdbx_seq_one_letter_code
_entity_poly.pdbx_strand_id
1 'polypeptide(L)'
;MTYIKSAVTRNESEKTINSIIDLISASEKKDLIEDFYALTLDALKEAKNNRLWFKINLRLGKLHEEQNDYTKLQKVIKELYKACESSEGTDNQHQGTQLLEIYALEIQMHTSQKNNKKLKQLYEASLHIKAAIPHPLIMGSLNS
;
A
#
# COMPACT_ATOMS: atom_id res chain seq x y z
N MET A 1 23.63 -10.72 24.33
CA MET A 1 24.56 -11.03 23.24
C MET A 1 24.00 -10.45 21.97
N THR A 2 24.60 -9.37 21.50
CA THR A 2 24.04 -8.41 20.54
C THR A 2 24.94 -8.34 19.33
N TYR A 3 24.91 -9.34 18.46
CA TYR A 3 25.60 -9.30 17.16
C TYR A 3 24.80 -10.17 16.19
N ILE A 4 24.69 -9.74 14.93
CA ILE A 4 23.91 -10.35 13.82
C ILE A 4 22.42 -9.92 13.70
N LYS A 5 22.06 -8.65 13.88
CA LYS A 5 20.80 -8.11 13.31
C LYS A 5 21.00 -7.10 12.16
N SER A 6 22.25 -6.83 11.77
CA SER A 6 22.61 -5.79 10.78
C SER A 6 23.51 -6.26 9.63
N ALA A 7 23.71 -7.57 9.45
CA ALA A 7 24.56 -8.10 8.37
C ALA A 7 23.83 -8.31 7.03
N VAL A 8 22.50 -8.20 7.02
CA VAL A 8 21.74 -8.23 5.76
C VAL A 8 21.63 -6.79 5.28
N THR A 9 22.26 -6.49 4.15
CA THR A 9 22.11 -5.17 3.53
C THR A 9 20.63 -4.93 3.25
N ARG A 10 20.16 -3.68 3.41
CA ARG A 10 18.77 -3.27 3.16
C ARG A 10 18.23 -3.81 1.82
N ASN A 11 19.09 -3.91 0.83
CA ASN A 11 18.79 -4.42 -0.50
C ASN A 11 18.55 -5.95 -0.55
N GLU A 12 19.26 -6.72 0.26
CA GLU A 12 19.01 -8.17 0.37
C GLU A 12 17.71 -8.45 1.13
N SER A 13 17.43 -7.70 2.20
CA SER A 13 16.12 -7.81 2.89
C SER A 13 14.97 -7.49 1.94
N GLU A 14 15.15 -6.52 1.02
CA GLU A 14 14.17 -6.21 -0.03
C GLU A 14 13.92 -7.36 -0.98
N LYS A 15 14.98 -7.99 -1.48
CA LYS A 15 14.87 -9.15 -2.36
C LYS A 15 14.19 -10.31 -1.67
N THR A 16 14.60 -10.65 -0.46
CA THR A 16 14.03 -11.75 0.30
C THR A 16 12.55 -11.52 0.60
N ILE A 17 12.15 -10.31 1.00
CA ILE A 17 10.74 -9.98 1.22
C ILE A 17 9.93 -10.13 -0.07
N ASN A 18 10.42 -9.60 -1.20
CA ASN A 18 9.71 -9.75 -2.48
C ASN A 18 9.62 -11.21 -2.91
N SER A 19 10.69 -11.98 -2.80
CA SER A 19 10.68 -13.41 -3.12
C SER A 19 9.70 -14.20 -2.25
N ILE A 20 9.62 -13.90 -0.96
CA ILE A 20 8.66 -14.58 -0.09
C ILE A 20 7.22 -14.15 -0.41
N ILE A 21 6.99 -12.87 -0.69
CA ILE A 21 5.66 -12.39 -1.13
C ILE A 21 5.24 -13.07 -2.42
N ASP A 22 6.15 -13.21 -3.39
CA ASP A 22 5.84 -13.85 -4.67
C ASP A 22 5.57 -15.35 -4.48
N LEU A 23 6.32 -16.03 -3.60
CA LEU A 23 6.08 -17.43 -3.22
C LEU A 23 4.73 -17.63 -2.50
N ILE A 24 4.37 -16.72 -1.61
CA ILE A 24 3.15 -16.79 -0.82
C ILE A 24 1.94 -16.38 -1.66
N SER A 25 2.09 -15.43 -2.58
CA SER A 25 1.03 -15.07 -3.55
C SER A 25 0.71 -16.20 -4.51
N ALA A 26 1.66 -17.11 -4.75
CA ALA A 26 1.44 -18.36 -5.48
C ALA A 26 0.78 -19.46 -4.61
N SER A 27 0.62 -19.24 -3.30
CA SER A 27 0.02 -20.18 -2.36
C SER A 27 -1.44 -19.81 -2.06
N GLU A 28 -2.32 -20.81 -1.98
CA GLU A 28 -3.76 -20.59 -1.69
C GLU A 28 -4.07 -20.39 -0.18
N LYS A 29 -3.05 -20.46 0.69
CA LYS A 29 -3.22 -20.44 2.15
C LYS A 29 -3.35 -19.03 2.71
N LYS A 30 -4.53 -18.42 2.58
CA LYS A 30 -4.85 -17.05 3.02
C LYS A 30 -4.38 -16.70 4.44
N ASP A 31 -4.51 -17.63 5.40
CA ASP A 31 -4.10 -17.40 6.79
C ASP A 31 -2.58 -17.15 6.92
N LEU A 32 -1.77 -17.92 6.19
CA LEU A 32 -0.32 -17.73 6.17
C LEU A 32 0.07 -16.42 5.47
N ILE A 33 -0.74 -15.98 4.50
CA ILE A 33 -0.51 -14.73 3.80
C ILE A 33 -0.65 -13.57 4.79
N GLU A 34 -1.74 -13.53 5.55
CA GLU A 34 -2.00 -12.46 6.53
C GLU A 34 -0.94 -12.42 7.64
N ASP A 35 -0.59 -13.57 8.22
CA ASP A 35 0.44 -13.65 9.26
C ASP A 35 1.80 -13.17 8.73
N PHE A 36 2.14 -13.54 7.49
CA PHE A 36 3.39 -13.12 6.88
C PHE A 36 3.43 -11.62 6.61
N TYR A 37 2.34 -11.04 6.10
CA TYR A 37 2.25 -9.60 5.91
C TYR A 37 2.36 -8.86 7.24
N ALA A 38 1.67 -9.32 8.29
CA ALA A 38 1.76 -8.71 9.62
C ALA A 38 3.20 -8.73 10.16
N LEU A 39 3.88 -9.89 10.08
CA LEU A 39 5.26 -10.05 10.54
C LEU A 39 6.25 -9.22 9.71
N THR A 40 6.05 -9.17 8.39
CA THR A 40 6.87 -8.36 7.48
C THR A 40 6.69 -6.87 7.75
N LEU A 41 5.46 -6.40 7.98
CA LEU A 41 5.19 -5.00 8.31
C LEU A 41 5.83 -4.60 9.63
N ASP A 42 5.79 -5.46 10.64
CA ASP A 42 6.42 -5.19 11.94
C ASP A 42 7.95 -5.15 11.82
N ALA A 43 8.54 -6.10 11.08
CA ALA A 43 9.97 -6.11 10.77
C ALA A 43 10.41 -4.86 9.99
N LEU A 44 9.60 -4.42 9.01
CA LEU A 44 9.86 -3.22 8.21
C LEU A 44 9.75 -1.93 9.03
N LYS A 45 8.85 -1.91 10.01
CA LYS A 45 8.69 -0.82 10.97
C LYS A 45 9.90 -0.74 11.91
N GLU A 46 10.39 -1.88 12.43
CA GLU A 46 11.62 -1.96 13.22
C GLU A 46 12.85 -1.51 12.39
N ALA A 47 12.88 -1.87 11.10
CA ALA A 47 13.93 -1.50 10.16
C ALA A 47 13.87 -0.04 9.65
N LYS A 48 12.86 0.75 10.06
CA LYS A 48 12.60 2.13 9.59
C LYS A 48 12.56 2.26 8.06
N ASN A 49 12.11 1.21 7.35
CA ASN A 49 12.09 1.19 5.90
C ASN A 49 10.70 1.57 5.35
N ASN A 50 10.31 2.82 5.55
CA ASN A 50 8.99 3.36 5.18
C ASN A 50 8.62 3.12 3.71
N ARG A 51 9.62 3.17 2.80
CA ARG A 51 9.40 2.99 1.36
C ARG A 51 8.91 1.58 1.02
N LEU A 52 9.54 0.55 1.58
CA LEU A 52 9.09 -0.83 1.38
C LEU A 52 7.80 -1.12 2.13
N TRP A 53 7.71 -0.65 3.37
CA TRP A 53 6.51 -0.82 4.19
C TRP A 53 5.28 -0.34 3.43
N PHE A 54 5.39 0.80 2.74
CA PHE A 54 4.35 1.32 1.85
C PHE A 54 4.05 0.38 0.68
N LYS A 55 5.08 -0.08 -0.05
CA LYS A 55 4.89 -1.02 -1.18
C LYS A 55 4.24 -2.34 -0.77
N ILE A 56 4.63 -2.89 0.39
CA ILE A 56 4.09 -4.13 0.92
C ILE A 56 2.62 -3.94 1.31
N ASN A 57 2.29 -2.85 2.00
CA ASN A 57 0.90 -2.51 2.31
C ASN A 57 0.05 -2.29 1.06
N LEU A 58 0.61 -1.67 0.00
CA LEU A 58 -0.11 -1.50 -1.26
C LEU A 58 -0.44 -2.87 -1.90
N ARG A 59 0.49 -3.83 -1.86
CA ARG A 59 0.28 -5.20 -2.34
C ARG A 59 -0.76 -5.93 -1.48
N LEU A 60 -0.65 -5.83 -0.16
CA LEU A 60 -1.64 -6.39 0.78
C LEU A 60 -3.04 -5.83 0.50
N GLY A 61 -3.15 -4.53 0.22
CA GLY A 61 -4.42 -3.89 -0.13
C GLY A 61 -5.03 -4.48 -1.40
N LYS A 62 -4.24 -4.67 -2.46
CA LYS A 62 -4.70 -5.32 -3.70
C LYS A 62 -5.17 -6.75 -3.45
N LEU A 63 -4.46 -7.52 -2.64
CA LEU A 63 -4.86 -8.88 -2.29
C LEU A 63 -6.20 -8.90 -1.55
N HIS A 64 -6.41 -8.01 -0.58
CA HIS A 64 -7.69 -7.92 0.12
C HIS A 64 -8.84 -7.50 -0.81
N GLU A 65 -8.55 -6.66 -1.81
CA GLU A 65 -9.52 -6.28 -2.84
C GLU A 65 -9.93 -7.49 -3.69
N GLU A 66 -8.97 -8.30 -4.15
CA GLU A 66 -9.22 -9.56 -4.86
C GLU A 66 -10.02 -10.56 -4.01
N GLN A 67 -9.77 -10.58 -2.69
CA GLN A 67 -10.49 -11.41 -1.74
C GLN A 67 -11.85 -10.85 -1.31
N ASN A 68 -12.24 -9.65 -1.78
CA ASN A 68 -13.43 -8.92 -1.35
C ASN A 68 -13.47 -8.60 0.17
N ASP A 69 -12.33 -8.63 0.88
CA ASP A 69 -12.25 -8.25 2.29
C ASP A 69 -11.99 -6.74 2.45
N TYR A 70 -13.06 -5.99 2.23
CA TYR A 70 -13.02 -4.54 2.29
C TYR A 70 -12.77 -3.98 3.70
N THR A 71 -13.11 -4.75 4.74
CA THR A 71 -12.89 -4.39 6.14
C THR A 71 -11.40 -4.30 6.46
N LYS A 72 -10.62 -5.31 6.03
CA LYS A 72 -9.16 -5.31 6.19
C LYS A 72 -8.49 -4.28 5.28
N LEU A 73 -8.95 -4.17 4.03
CA LEU A 73 -8.47 -3.15 3.09
C LEU A 73 -8.57 -1.73 3.67
N GLN A 74 -9.70 -1.39 4.28
CA GLN A 74 -9.88 -0.06 4.87
C GLN A 74 -8.93 0.19 6.06
N LYS A 75 -8.56 -0.84 6.82
CA LYS A 75 -7.55 -0.72 7.88
C LYS A 75 -6.17 -0.42 7.28
N VAL A 76 -5.77 -1.15 6.25
CA VAL A 76 -4.50 -0.95 5.55
C VAL A 76 -4.42 0.46 4.95
N ILE A 77 -5.49 0.94 4.32
CA ILE A 77 -5.56 2.30 3.78
C ILE A 77 -5.36 3.37 4.87
N LYS A 78 -5.99 3.20 6.04
CA LYS A 78 -5.80 4.13 7.17
C LYS A 78 -4.36 4.14 7.68
N GLU A 79 -3.69 2.99 7.70
CA GLU A 79 -2.29 2.92 8.09
C GLU A 79 -1.38 3.56 7.05
N LEU A 80 -1.67 3.37 5.76
CA LEU A 80 -0.97 4.03 4.67
C LEU A 80 -1.08 5.57 4.75
N TYR A 81 -2.26 6.11 5.06
CA TYR A 81 -2.45 7.55 5.29
C TYR A 81 -1.60 8.06 6.45
N LYS A 82 -1.62 7.37 7.60
CA LYS A 82 -0.81 7.75 8.77
C LYS A 82 0.69 7.73 8.46
N ALA A 83 1.14 6.76 7.67
CA ALA A 83 2.54 6.68 7.26
C ALA A 83 2.92 7.83 6.31
N CYS A 84 1.99 8.27 5.46
CA CYS A 84 2.18 9.44 4.61
C CYS A 84 2.28 10.73 5.44
N GLU A 85 1.38 10.93 6.41
CA GLU A 85 1.40 12.08 7.34
C GLU A 85 2.69 12.11 8.19
N SER A 86 3.16 10.96 8.67
CA SER A 86 4.37 10.88 9.50
C SER A 86 5.68 11.16 8.75
N SER A 87 5.65 11.35 7.42
CA SER A 87 6.84 11.58 6.58
C SER A 87 7.09 13.05 6.22
N GLU A 88 6.46 13.98 6.94
CA GLU A 88 6.37 15.45 6.78
C GLU A 88 7.68 16.26 6.52
N GLY A 89 8.85 15.63 6.35
CA GLY A 89 10.13 16.34 6.39
C GLY A 89 10.85 16.60 5.06
N THR A 90 10.68 15.81 3.99
CA THR A 90 11.73 15.81 2.94
C THR A 90 11.33 15.74 1.47
N ASP A 91 10.10 15.40 1.06
CA ASP A 91 9.76 15.38 -0.39
C ASP A 91 8.23 15.43 -0.64
N ASN A 92 7.68 16.65 -0.75
CA ASN A 92 6.26 16.88 -1.03
C ASN A 92 5.78 16.17 -2.32
N GLN A 93 6.67 15.98 -3.30
CA GLN A 93 6.34 15.32 -4.57
C GLN A 93 6.17 13.80 -4.43
N HIS A 94 7.01 13.16 -3.61
CA HIS A 94 6.89 11.72 -3.35
C HIS A 94 5.68 11.39 -2.49
N GLN A 95 5.38 12.22 -1.49
CA GLN A 95 4.16 12.08 -0.69
C GLN A 95 2.91 12.22 -1.55
N GLY A 96 2.84 13.21 -2.45
CA GLY A 96 1.71 13.37 -3.36
C GLY A 96 1.49 12.14 -4.25
N THR A 97 2.57 11.53 -4.74
CA THR A 97 2.49 10.30 -5.56
C THR A 97 2.01 9.10 -4.73
N GLN A 98 2.50 8.94 -3.50
CA GLN A 98 2.05 7.89 -2.58
C GLN A 98 0.57 8.07 -2.22
N LEU A 99 0.15 9.30 -1.92
CA LEU A 99 -1.23 9.61 -1.60
C LEU A 99 -2.17 9.27 -2.77
N LEU A 100 -1.76 9.56 -4.02
CA LEU A 100 -2.50 9.18 -5.22
C LEU A 100 -2.63 7.66 -5.37
N GLU A 101 -1.60 6.88 -5.04
CA GLU A 101 -1.69 5.41 -5.04
C GLU A 101 -2.70 4.90 -4.01
N ILE A 102 -2.78 5.52 -2.83
CA ILE A 102 -3.78 5.19 -1.80
C ILE A 102 -5.19 5.52 -2.32
N TYR A 103 -5.39 6.71 -2.88
CA TYR A 103 -6.68 7.10 -3.46
C TYR A 103 -7.10 6.16 -4.59
N ALA A 104 -6.17 5.73 -5.45
CA ALA A 104 -6.47 4.77 -6.51
C ALA A 104 -6.98 3.44 -5.95
N LEU A 105 -6.36 2.93 -4.88
CA LEU A 105 -6.82 1.72 -4.17
C LEU A 105 -8.22 1.91 -3.55
N GLU A 106 -8.48 3.06 -2.92
CA GLU A 106 -9.77 3.35 -2.29
C GLU A 106 -10.89 3.55 -3.32
N ILE A 107 -10.57 4.17 -4.46
CA ILE A 107 -11.47 4.30 -5.61
C ILE A 107 -11.79 2.92 -6.17
N GLN A 108 -10.79 2.06 -6.40
CA GLN A 108 -11.00 0.69 -6.90
C GLN A 108 -11.89 -0.11 -5.94
N MET A 109 -11.61 -0.05 -4.64
CA MET A 109 -12.46 -0.63 -3.59
C MET A 109 -13.92 -0.17 -3.69
N HIS A 110 -14.15 1.15 -3.74
CA HIS A 110 -15.51 1.69 -3.81
C HIS A 110 -16.19 1.41 -5.16
N THR A 111 -15.42 1.28 -6.23
CA THR A 111 -15.91 0.82 -7.55
C THR A 111 -16.48 -0.59 -7.43
N SER A 112 -15.71 -1.52 -6.85
CA SER A 112 -16.14 -2.90 -6.59
C SER A 112 -17.36 -2.97 -5.66
N GLN A 113 -17.45 -2.07 -4.67
CA GLN A 113 -18.62 -1.92 -3.78
C GLN A 113 -19.82 -1.18 -4.40
N LYS A 114 -19.71 -0.66 -5.63
CA LYS A 114 -20.72 0.20 -6.29
C LYS A 114 -21.07 1.48 -5.50
N ASN A 115 -20.17 1.97 -4.65
CA ASN A 115 -20.39 3.14 -3.81
C ASN A 115 -20.04 4.45 -4.55
N ASN A 116 -20.91 4.84 -5.47
CA ASN A 116 -20.70 5.99 -6.37
C ASN A 116 -20.58 7.35 -5.67
N LYS A 117 -21.17 7.53 -4.48
CA LYS A 117 -21.10 8.82 -3.74
C LYS A 117 -19.70 9.10 -3.21
N LYS A 118 -19.09 8.12 -2.54
CA LYS A 118 -17.73 8.24 -2.01
C LYS A 118 -16.68 8.26 -3.11
N LEU A 119 -16.90 7.51 -4.18
CA LEU A 119 -15.99 7.47 -5.32
C LEU A 119 -15.79 8.87 -5.93
N LYS A 120 -16.88 9.62 -6.17
CA LYS A 120 -16.80 10.99 -6.69
C LYS A 120 -16.04 11.94 -5.75
N GLN A 121 -16.28 11.84 -4.45
CA GLN A 121 -15.59 12.68 -3.45
C GLN A 121 -14.09 12.40 -3.39
N LEU A 122 -13.70 11.13 -3.37
CA LEU A 122 -12.29 10.72 -3.38
C LEU A 122 -11.60 11.08 -4.69
N TYR A 123 -12.31 10.95 -5.80
CA TYR A 123 -11.82 11.37 -7.10
C TYR A 123 -11.55 12.88 -7.16
N GLU A 124 -12.49 13.72 -6.72
CA GLU A 124 -12.29 15.17 -6.61
C GLU A 124 -11.13 15.52 -5.68
N ALA A 125 -11.02 14.85 -4.53
CA ALA A 125 -9.88 15.02 -3.62
C ALA A 125 -8.55 14.68 -4.30
N SER A 126 -8.49 13.58 -5.07
CA SER A 126 -7.29 13.19 -5.81
C SER A 126 -6.92 14.19 -6.92
N LEU A 127 -7.90 14.86 -7.51
CA LEU A 127 -7.68 15.92 -8.50
C LEU A 127 -7.07 17.18 -7.86
N HIS A 128 -7.41 17.50 -6.60
CA HIS A 128 -6.83 18.63 -5.88
C HIS A 128 -5.34 18.44 -5.53
N ILE A 129 -4.88 17.19 -5.45
CA ILE A 129 -3.46 16.85 -5.20
C ILE A 129 -2.61 16.98 -6.48
N LYS A 130 -3.22 17.25 -7.65
CA LYS A 130 -2.51 17.52 -8.91
C LYS A 130 -1.62 18.77 -8.81
N ALA A 131 -0.37 18.54 -8.40
CA ALA A 131 0.74 19.42 -8.70
C ALA A 131 1.89 18.70 -9.43
N ALA A 132 1.81 17.39 -9.73
CA ALA A 132 2.94 16.76 -10.44
C ALA A 132 2.64 15.66 -11.47
N ILE A 133 1.76 14.67 -11.28
CA ILE A 133 1.69 13.53 -12.24
C ILE A 133 0.26 12.96 -12.35
N PRO A 134 -0.33 12.85 -13.56
CA PRO A 134 -1.60 12.16 -13.77
C PRO A 134 -1.46 10.64 -13.55
N HIS A 135 -2.20 10.06 -12.60
CA HIS A 135 -2.20 8.61 -12.37
C HIS A 135 -3.13 7.90 -13.38
N PRO A 136 -2.65 6.92 -14.16
CA PRO A 136 -3.40 6.31 -15.26
C PRO A 136 -4.70 5.59 -14.82
N LEU A 137 -4.72 5.00 -13.61
CA LEU A 137 -5.93 4.34 -13.07
C LEU A 137 -7.07 5.33 -12.76
N ILE A 138 -6.75 6.55 -12.33
CA ILE A 138 -7.73 7.58 -11.99
C ILE A 138 -8.37 8.15 -13.27
N MET A 139 -7.58 8.32 -14.34
CA MET A 139 -8.12 8.75 -15.63
C MET A 139 -8.92 7.64 -16.35
N GLY A 140 -8.61 6.37 -16.12
CA GLY A 140 -9.27 5.24 -16.78
C GLY A 140 -10.74 5.03 -16.40
N SER A 141 -11.15 5.37 -15.17
CA SER A 141 -12.52 5.15 -14.68
C SER A 141 -13.58 6.09 -15.27
N LEU A 142 -13.19 7.06 -16.11
CA LEU A 142 -14.09 8.03 -16.75
C LEU A 142 -14.44 7.70 -18.21
N ASN A 143 -13.72 6.77 -18.85
CA ASN A 143 -13.86 6.47 -20.29
C ASN A 143 -14.40 5.07 -20.59
N SER A 144 -15.12 4.42 -19.66
CA SER A 144 -15.85 3.16 -19.91
C SER A 144 -17.22 3.14 -19.26
#